data_AF-A0A940IVB4-F1
#
_entry.id   AF-A0A940IVB4-F1
#
_cell.length_a   1.000
_cell.length_b   1.000
_cell.length_c   1.000
_cell.angle_alpha   90.00
_cell.angle_beta   90.00
_cell.angle_gamma   90.00
#
_symmetry.space_group_name_H-M   'P 1'
#
loop_
_entity.id
_entity.type
_entity.pdbx_description
1 polymer ?
#
loop_
_entity_poly.entity_id
_entity_poly.type
_entity_poly.pdbx_seq_one_letter_code
_entity_poly.pdbx_strand_id
1 'polypeptide(L)'
;MKNIIVALLVIMSLWAHAGETGKKGFKADVSISGFFSPEVKSAIINSVVKNSSAEEQGIKVGHEIVAIDGCKIPGCPASVAKKALQKSVGESVVLTMLKPDGDIYEANVTLQ
;
A
#
# COMPACT_ATOMS: atom_id res chain seq x y z
N MET A 1 10.45 61.04 15.76
CA MET A 1 11.30 59.87 16.09
C MET A 1 10.79 59.22 17.38
N LYS A 2 9.98 58.17 17.30
CA LYS A 2 9.77 57.23 18.42
C LYS A 2 9.16 55.90 17.92
N ASN A 3 10.07 55.01 17.58
CA ASN A 3 10.13 53.57 17.86
C ASN A 3 8.91 52.69 17.54
N ILE A 4 9.15 51.89 16.51
CA ILE A 4 8.36 50.78 15.98
C ILE A 4 8.09 49.74 17.08
N ILE A 5 6.81 49.41 17.26
CA ILE A 5 6.34 48.32 18.13
C ILE A 5 6.65 47.00 17.42
N VAL A 6 7.51 46.19 18.05
CA VAL A 6 7.96 44.88 17.57
C VAL A 6 6.79 43.89 17.63
N ALA A 7 6.40 43.39 16.46
CA ALA A 7 5.45 42.29 16.32
C ALA A 7 6.13 40.96 16.69
N LEU A 8 5.71 40.35 17.79
CA LEU A 8 6.11 38.99 18.17
C LEU A 8 5.01 38.01 17.74
N LEU A 9 5.06 37.62 16.47
CA LEU A 9 4.14 36.65 15.85
C LEU A 9 4.69 35.25 16.16
N VAL A 10 4.24 34.66 17.27
CA VAL A 10 4.55 33.27 17.65
C VAL A 10 3.77 32.35 16.70
N ILE A 11 4.41 31.95 15.61
CA ILE A 11 3.92 30.90 14.73
C ILE A 11 4.20 29.58 15.46
N MET A 12 3.23 29.13 16.26
CA MET A 12 3.14 27.71 16.61
C MET A 12 2.85 26.97 15.31
N SER A 13 3.90 26.45 14.70
CA SER A 13 3.79 25.46 13.63
C SER A 13 2.97 24.29 14.18
N LEU A 14 1.72 24.22 13.76
CA LEU A 14 0.91 23.03 13.87
C LEU A 14 1.69 21.93 13.16
N TRP A 15 2.21 21.00 13.95
CA TRP A 15 2.84 19.79 13.47
C TRP A 15 1.76 18.96 12.78
N ALA A 16 1.51 19.26 11.52
CA ALA A 16 0.69 18.47 10.63
C ALA A 16 1.44 17.16 10.38
N HIS A 17 1.24 16.20 11.28
CA HIS A 17 1.60 14.80 11.04
C HIS A 17 0.59 14.27 10.01
N ALA A 18 0.81 14.59 8.74
CA ALA A 18 0.26 13.79 7.67
C ALA A 18 1.00 12.44 7.75
N GLY A 19 0.37 11.44 8.35
CA GLY A 19 0.94 10.09 8.42
C GLY A 19 1.30 9.63 7.02
N GLU A 20 2.59 9.40 6.79
CA GLU A 20 3.09 8.96 5.49
C GLU A 20 2.66 7.51 5.28
N THR A 21 1.78 7.27 4.29
CA THR A 21 1.47 5.91 3.84
C THR A 21 2.72 5.31 3.24
N GLY A 22 3.16 4.16 3.75
CA GLY A 22 4.40 3.55 3.28
C GLY A 22 4.26 3.03 1.84
N LYS A 23 5.35 3.12 1.08
CA LYS A 23 5.46 2.64 -0.28
C LYS A 23 5.58 1.12 -0.27
N LYS A 24 4.67 0.46 -0.97
CA LYS A 24 4.64 -1.00 -1.10
C LYS A 24 5.68 -1.60 -2.06
N GLY A 25 6.38 -0.79 -2.84
CA GLY A 25 7.41 -1.28 -3.76
C GLY A 25 6.90 -2.00 -5.03
N PHE A 26 5.59 -1.97 -5.31
CA PHE A 26 5.02 -2.52 -6.55
C PHE A 26 3.77 -1.76 -7.01
N LYS A 27 3.35 -1.99 -8.26
CA LYS A 27 2.05 -1.61 -8.79
C LYS A 27 1.34 -2.85 -9.32
N ALA A 28 0.01 -2.83 -9.24
CA ALA A 28 -0.83 -3.93 -9.68
C ALA A 28 -2.02 -3.38 -10.46
N ASP A 29 -2.42 -4.11 -11.50
CA ASP A 29 -3.68 -3.91 -12.20
C ASP A 29 -4.77 -4.62 -11.40
N VAL A 30 -5.66 -3.82 -10.80
CA VAL A 30 -6.71 -4.31 -9.91
C VAL A 30 -8.05 -4.18 -10.62
N SER A 31 -8.75 -5.29 -10.78
CA SER A 31 -10.14 -5.30 -11.24
C SER A 31 -11.07 -5.35 -10.05
N ILE A 32 -12.05 -4.46 -10.02
CA ILE A 32 -13.08 -4.37 -8.97
C ILE A 32 -14.44 -4.70 -9.59
N SER A 33 -15.28 -5.41 -8.85
CA SER A 33 -16.68 -5.67 -9.21
C SER A 33 -17.63 -5.13 -8.15
N GLY A 34 -18.84 -4.73 -8.56
CA GLY A 34 -19.88 -4.22 -7.66
C GLY A 34 -19.85 -2.70 -7.50
N PHE A 35 -21.03 -2.06 -7.52
CA PHE A 35 -21.18 -0.61 -7.38
C PHE A 35 -21.41 -0.18 -5.92
N PHE A 36 -22.31 -0.88 -5.20
CA PHE A 36 -22.62 -0.58 -3.80
C PHE A 36 -21.75 -1.34 -2.80
N SER A 37 -21.18 -2.47 -3.20
CA SER A 37 -20.29 -3.29 -2.38
C SER A 37 -19.10 -3.74 -3.25
N PRO A 38 -18.11 -2.85 -3.46
CA PRO A 38 -17.00 -3.13 -4.34
C PRO A 38 -16.08 -4.20 -3.74
N GLU A 39 -15.80 -5.23 -4.53
CA GLU A 39 -14.92 -6.34 -4.19
C GLU A 39 -13.80 -6.45 -5.21
N VAL A 40 -12.62 -6.85 -4.75
CA VAL A 40 -11.49 -7.14 -5.62
C VAL A 40 -11.76 -8.46 -6.34
N LYS A 41 -11.74 -8.41 -7.67
CA LYS A 41 -11.92 -9.56 -8.55
C LYS A 41 -10.57 -10.19 -8.95
N SER A 42 -9.58 -9.36 -9.24
CA SER A 42 -8.21 -9.80 -9.55
C SER A 42 -7.22 -8.67 -9.28
N ALA A 43 -5.97 -9.04 -9.04
CA ALA A 43 -4.88 -8.10 -8.80
C ALA A 43 -3.56 -8.67 -9.34
N ILE A 44 -3.11 -8.18 -10.50
CA ILE A 44 -1.92 -8.70 -11.19
C ILE A 44 -0.79 -7.70 -11.09
N ILE A 45 0.40 -8.13 -10.70
CA ILE A 45 1.58 -7.27 -10.59
C ILE A 45 2.02 -6.82 -11.99
N ASN A 46 2.08 -5.50 -12.20
CA ASN A 46 2.50 -4.91 -13.47
C ASN A 46 3.86 -4.18 -13.38
N SER A 47 4.32 -3.87 -12.17
CA SER A 47 5.61 -3.22 -11.94
C SER A 47 6.11 -3.52 -10.53
N VAL A 48 7.41 -3.72 -10.39
CA VAL A 48 8.10 -3.89 -9.10
C VAL A 48 9.28 -2.91 -9.05
N VAL A 49 9.43 -2.24 -7.92
CA VAL A 49 10.52 -1.29 -7.66
C VAL A 49 11.75 -2.09 -7.25
N LYS A 50 12.88 -1.83 -7.90
CA LYS A 50 14.17 -2.45 -7.57
C LYS A 50 14.64 -2.09 -6.16
N ASN A 51 15.25 -3.03 -5.44
CA ASN A 51 15.69 -2.93 -4.05
C ASN A 51 14.56 -2.57 -3.08
N SER A 52 13.32 -2.92 -3.41
CA SER A 52 12.19 -2.78 -2.49
C SER A 52 11.95 -4.09 -1.74
N SER A 53 11.28 -4.00 -0.58
CA SER A 53 10.85 -5.18 0.16
C SER A 53 10.05 -6.16 -0.72
N ALA A 54 9.23 -5.65 -1.65
CA ALA A 54 8.50 -6.48 -2.60
C ALA A 54 9.40 -7.33 -3.51
N GLU A 55 10.47 -6.74 -4.06
CA GLU A 55 11.45 -7.47 -4.89
C GLU A 55 12.20 -8.53 -4.06
N GLU A 56 12.60 -8.18 -2.84
CA GLU A 56 13.31 -9.08 -1.92
C GLU A 56 12.45 -10.29 -1.53
N GLN A 57 11.13 -10.11 -1.42
CA GLN A 57 10.15 -11.18 -1.20
C GLN A 57 9.85 -12.00 -2.48
N GLY A 58 10.54 -11.73 -3.58
CA GLY A 58 10.40 -12.49 -4.83
C GLY A 58 9.17 -12.14 -5.66
N ILE A 59 8.50 -11.02 -5.38
CA ILE A 59 7.40 -10.51 -6.21
C ILE A 59 7.94 -10.10 -7.58
N LYS A 60 7.28 -10.57 -8.65
CA LYS A 60 7.62 -10.25 -10.03
C LYS A 60 6.38 -9.86 -10.83
N VAL A 61 6.62 -9.16 -11.93
CA VAL A 61 5.57 -8.84 -12.91
C VAL A 61 4.94 -10.13 -13.44
N GLY A 62 3.61 -10.12 -13.56
CA GLY A 62 2.81 -11.28 -13.97
C GLY A 62 2.37 -12.20 -12.83
N HIS A 63 2.89 -12.02 -11.61
CA HIS A 63 2.33 -12.72 -10.44
C HIS A 63 0.97 -12.14 -10.09
N GLU A 64 0.06 -12.96 -9.57
CA GLU A 64 -1.27 -12.56 -9.12
C GLU A 64 -1.35 -12.56 -7.59
N ILE A 65 -2.02 -11.57 -7.01
CA ILE A 65 -2.31 -11.52 -5.58
C ILE A 65 -3.65 -12.22 -5.36
N VAL A 66 -3.61 -13.36 -4.66
CA VAL A 66 -4.79 -14.18 -4.35
C VAL A 66 -5.28 -14.00 -2.91
N ALA A 67 -4.50 -13.35 -2.05
CA ALA A 67 -4.98 -12.83 -0.76
C ALA A 67 -4.13 -11.67 -0.23
N ILE A 68 -4.74 -10.80 0.58
CA ILE A 68 -4.07 -9.69 1.28
C ILE A 68 -4.43 -9.78 2.77
N ASP A 69 -3.44 -9.97 3.65
CA ASP A 69 -3.62 -10.22 5.08
C ASP A 69 -4.71 -11.30 5.35
N GLY A 70 -4.68 -12.38 4.57
CA GLY A 70 -5.66 -13.48 4.64
C GLY A 70 -7.03 -13.20 3.99
N CYS A 71 -7.30 -11.98 3.54
CA CYS A 71 -8.51 -11.63 2.79
C CYS A 71 -8.39 -12.14 1.34
N LYS A 72 -9.13 -13.19 1.00
CA LYS A 72 -9.03 -13.89 -0.30
C LYS A 72 -9.58 -13.06 -1.46
N ILE A 73 -8.92 -13.18 -2.61
CA ILE A 73 -9.32 -12.59 -3.89
C ILE A 73 -9.60 -13.76 -4.85
N PRO A 74 -10.75 -13.78 -5.56
CA PRO A 74 -11.83 -12.80 -5.51
C PRO A 74 -12.63 -12.82 -4.19
N GLY A 75 -13.34 -11.72 -3.91
CA GLY A 75 -14.27 -11.59 -2.77
C GLY A 75 -13.80 -10.69 -1.63
N CYS A 76 -12.54 -10.24 -1.63
CA CYS A 76 -12.05 -9.29 -0.65
C CYS A 76 -12.67 -7.91 -0.89
N PRO A 77 -13.31 -7.25 0.11
CA PRO A 77 -13.82 -5.90 -0.07
C PRO A 77 -12.71 -4.93 -0.46
N ALA A 78 -12.95 -4.08 -1.47
CA ALA A 78 -11.93 -3.16 -1.98
C ALA A 78 -11.42 -2.19 -0.91
N SER A 79 -12.27 -1.81 0.05
CA SER A 79 -11.90 -0.98 1.19
C SER A 79 -10.93 -1.68 2.14
N VAL A 80 -11.12 -2.98 2.40
CA VAL A 80 -10.25 -3.80 3.24
C VAL A 80 -8.89 -3.97 2.57
N ALA A 81 -8.88 -4.38 1.30
CA ALA A 81 -7.66 -4.50 0.50
C ALA A 81 -6.87 -3.19 0.43
N LYS A 82 -7.57 -2.06 0.18
CA LYS A 82 -6.95 -0.73 0.15
C LYS A 82 -6.34 -0.37 1.49
N LYS A 83 -7.06 -0.57 2.60
CA LYS A 83 -6.56 -0.26 3.95
C LYS A 83 -5.32 -1.07 4.30
N ALA A 84 -5.28 -2.37 3.95
CA ALA A 84 -4.13 -3.22 4.18
C ALA A 84 -2.87 -2.76 3.42
N LEU A 85 -3.05 -2.19 2.22
CA LEU A 85 -1.95 -1.68 1.39
C LEU A 85 -1.57 -0.21 1.67
N GLN A 86 -2.31 0.48 2.55
CA GLN A 86 -2.10 1.89 2.92
C GLN A 86 -1.68 2.03 4.39
N LYS A 87 -1.08 0.99 4.98
CA LYS A 87 -0.50 1.07 6.32
C LYS A 87 0.69 2.04 6.35
N SER A 88 1.14 2.36 7.55
CA SER A 88 2.23 3.31 7.81
C SER A 88 3.58 2.72 7.40
N VAL A 89 4.57 3.59 7.19
CA VAL A 89 5.97 3.16 7.02
C VAL A 89 6.41 2.26 8.18
N GLY A 90 7.13 1.18 7.86
CA GLY A 90 7.59 0.16 8.81
C GLY A 90 6.57 -0.94 9.12
N GLU A 91 5.28 -0.72 8.82
CA GLU A 91 4.29 -1.79 8.93
C GLU A 91 4.43 -2.78 7.76
N SER A 92 3.96 -4.01 7.96
CA SER A 92 4.02 -5.05 6.94
C SER A 92 2.63 -5.54 6.52
N VAL A 93 2.55 -6.04 5.30
CA VAL A 93 1.37 -6.68 4.72
C VAL A 93 1.76 -8.05 4.18
N VAL A 94 0.96 -9.07 4.50
CA VAL A 94 1.18 -10.42 3.99
C VAL A 94 0.38 -10.58 2.71
N LEU A 95 1.06 -10.87 1.61
CA LEU A 95 0.45 -11.14 0.31
C LEU A 95 0.58 -12.62 0.00
N THR A 96 -0.53 -13.27 -0.32
CA THR A 96 -0.48 -14.60 -0.93
C THR A 96 -0.44 -14.40 -2.44
N MET A 97 0.62 -14.91 -3.05
CA MET A 97 0.97 -14.71 -4.44
C MET A 97 0.80 -16.01 -5.22
N LEU A 98 0.26 -15.93 -6.42
CA LEU A 98 0.20 -17.01 -7.41
C LEU A 98 1.17 -16.69 -8.55
N LYS A 99 2.10 -17.61 -8.81
CA LYS A 99 3.02 -17.55 -9.94
C LYS A 99 2.33 -18.02 -11.23
N PRO A 100 2.84 -17.63 -12.41
CA PRO A 100 2.34 -18.13 -13.70
C PRO A 100 2.42 -19.65 -13.89
N ASP A 101 3.33 -20.34 -13.18
CA ASP A 101 3.47 -21.81 -13.19
C ASP A 101 2.44 -22.53 -12.29
N GLY A 102 1.66 -21.78 -11.50
CA GLY A 102 0.65 -22.30 -10.58
C GLY A 102 1.11 -22.39 -9.13
N ASP A 103 2.39 -22.13 -8.83
CA ASP A 103 2.88 -22.16 -7.46
C ASP A 103 2.34 -21.00 -6.63
N ILE A 104 1.99 -21.29 -5.38
CA ILE A 104 1.55 -20.29 -4.41
C ILE A 104 2.66 -20.07 -3.37
N TYR A 105 2.91 -18.81 -3.02
CA TYR A 105 3.83 -18.44 -1.95
C TYR A 105 3.35 -17.22 -1.18
N GLU A 106 3.82 -17.06 0.05
CA GLU A 106 3.55 -15.87 0.87
C GLU A 106 4.72 -14.90 0.78
N ALA A 107 4.41 -13.61 0.60
CA ALA A 107 5.36 -12.51 0.58
C ALA A 107 5.01 -11.55 1.71
N ASN A 108 5.94 -11.35 2.65
CA ASN A 108 5.76 -10.40 3.75
C ASN A 108 6.42 -9.07 3.38
N VAL A 109 5.61 -8.14 2.88
CA VAL A 109 6.10 -6.86 2.33
C VAL A 109 6.04 -5.78 3.40
N THR A 110 7.19 -5.23 3.76
CA THR A 110 7.29 -4.05 4.63
C THR A 110 7.12 -2.78 3.82
N LEU A 111 6.25 -1.88 4.28
CA LEU A 111 5.98 -0.60 3.63
C LEU A 111 7.08 0.41 4.00
N GLN A 112 7.64 1.10 3.00
CA GLN A 112 8.84 1.94 3.14
C GLN A 112 8.59 3.43 2.96
#